data_AF-W2XN95-F1
#
_entry.id   AF-W2XN95-F1
#
_cell.length_a   1.000
_cell.length_b   1.000
_cell.length_c   1.000
_cell.angle_alpha   90.00
_cell.angle_beta   90.00
_cell.angle_gamma   90.00
#
_symmetry.space_group_name_H-M   'P 1'
#
loop_
_entity.id
_entity.type
_entity.pdbx_description
1 polymer ?
#
loop_
_entity_poly.entity_id
_entity_poly.type
_entity_poly.pdbx_seq_one_letter_code
_entity_poly.pdbx_strand_id
1 'polypeptide(L)'
;VQNPSKIMIEEPMYIIFNVAMSSKWGAQPPNPKNSCRGDGLDPVANAICDSFPMHLKIDYIRVYQDLSSGSNMSIGCDPATHPTCQWILYHLDEYEDDENKLVEVHGKAFCRTDADCTVQTAHRRRRNSSQTLSDRRSTVVLTGRCVNKRCECSSKSWAGPRCIVPTKSSAVSFGPPVVLAACIGSLFLVLGIASCVAICFARKKTKEAIKTERKVKQQQRQQYELMRCQSSQHLQSAWSSE
;
A
#
# COMPACT_ATOMS: atom_id res chain seq x y z
N VAL A 1 53.98 -2.31 19.46
CA VAL A 1 52.54 -2.23 19.11
C VAL A 1 52.45 -2.34 17.60
N GLN A 2 51.79 -3.37 17.07
CA GLN A 2 51.62 -3.55 15.63
C GLN A 2 50.55 -2.57 15.16
N ASN A 3 50.82 -1.78 14.12
CA ASN A 3 49.80 -0.92 13.56
C ASN A 3 48.66 -1.80 13.02
N PRO A 4 47.40 -1.53 13.36
CA PRO A 4 46.29 -2.28 12.81
C PRO A 4 46.31 -2.14 11.29
N SER A 5 46.19 -3.27 10.60
CA SER A 5 46.03 -3.29 9.15
C SER A 5 44.73 -2.56 8.80
N LYS A 6 44.81 -1.49 8.00
CA LYS A 6 43.60 -0.88 7.43
C LYS A 6 42.92 -1.91 6.55
N ILE A 7 41.76 -2.38 6.99
CA ILE A 7 40.84 -3.13 6.15
C ILE A 7 40.33 -2.19 5.06
N MET A 8 40.32 -2.66 3.82
CA MET A 8 39.66 -1.95 2.72
C MET A 8 38.16 -2.03 2.95
N ILE A 9 37.43 -0.97 2.59
CA ILE A 9 35.97 -0.95 2.71
C ILE A 9 35.40 -2.04 1.79
N GLU A 10 34.76 -3.05 2.39
CA GLU A 10 34.15 -4.16 1.65
C GLU A 10 32.71 -3.84 1.21
N GLU A 11 32.05 -2.92 1.91
CA GLU A 11 30.66 -2.56 1.67
C GLU A 11 30.42 -1.87 0.31
N PRO A 12 29.24 -2.05 -0.31
CA PRO A 12 28.89 -1.37 -1.55
C PRO A 12 28.84 0.14 -1.33
N MET A 13 29.63 0.88 -2.11
CA MET A 13 29.71 2.34 -2.04
C MET A 13 28.99 3.01 -3.21
N TYR A 14 28.54 4.24 -2.97
CA TYR A 14 28.05 5.13 -4.03
C TYR A 14 29.16 6.06 -4.51
N ILE A 15 29.20 6.31 -5.82
CA ILE A 15 30.02 7.39 -6.37
C ILE A 15 29.16 8.65 -6.38
N ILE A 16 29.53 9.64 -5.56
CA ILE A 16 28.84 10.91 -5.44
C ILE A 16 29.74 12.01 -5.99
N PHE A 17 29.22 12.80 -6.92
CA PHE A 17 29.89 14.00 -7.43
C PHE A 17 29.12 15.23 -6.95
N ASN A 18 29.79 16.08 -6.19
CA ASN A 18 29.27 17.35 -5.71
C ASN A 18 30.30 18.46 -5.96
N VAL A 19 29.80 19.69 -6.07
CA VAL A 19 30.63 20.89 -6.02
C VAL A 19 30.32 21.58 -4.70
N ALA A 20 31.34 21.82 -3.90
CA ALA A 20 31.23 22.54 -2.64
C ALA A 20 32.32 23.59 -2.55
N MET A 21 32.00 24.72 -1.91
CA MET A 21 32.95 25.75 -1.55
C MET A 21 32.97 25.87 -0.03
N SER A 22 34.16 25.83 0.57
CA SER A 22 34.34 25.98 2.02
C SER A 22 35.21 27.19 2.32
N SER A 23 34.84 27.96 3.34
CA SER A 23 35.66 29.06 3.85
C SER A 23 36.89 28.56 4.64
N LYS A 24 36.98 27.25 4.92
CA LYS A 24 38.06 26.62 5.71
C LYS A 24 38.93 25.65 4.90
N TRP A 25 38.40 25.02 3.86
CA TRP A 25 39.11 24.05 3.01
C TRP A 25 39.03 24.51 1.55
N GLY A 26 40.19 24.86 0.96
CA GLY A 26 40.32 25.05 -0.49
C GLY A 26 40.19 26.49 -1.03
N ALA A 27 40.07 27.52 -0.19
CA ALA A 27 40.12 28.92 -0.66
C ALA A 27 41.38 29.63 -0.15
N GLN A 28 42.51 29.36 -0.80
CA GLN A 28 43.66 30.26 -0.88
C GLN A 28 44.00 30.46 -2.36
N PRO A 29 43.87 31.65 -2.97
CA PRO A 29 43.22 32.90 -2.54
C PRO A 29 41.79 33.07 -3.13
N PRO A 30 41.01 34.07 -2.65
CA PRO A 30 41.40 35.04 -1.61
C PRO A 30 40.31 35.23 -0.56
N ASN A 31 40.74 35.35 0.69
CA ASN A 31 39.92 35.57 1.87
C ASN A 31 39.23 34.35 2.47
N PRO A 32 40.01 33.40 2.99
CA PRO A 32 39.54 32.65 4.14
C PRO A 32 39.07 33.64 5.22
N LYS A 33 37.78 33.53 5.62
CA LYS A 33 37.06 34.35 6.62
C LYS A 33 36.45 35.70 6.17
N ASN A 34 36.67 36.18 4.95
CA ASN A 34 35.98 37.39 4.46
C ASN A 34 35.15 37.09 3.20
N SER A 35 34.44 38.10 2.70
CA SER A 35 33.76 38.00 1.40
C SER A 35 34.75 37.61 0.30
N CYS A 36 34.28 36.95 -0.77
CA CYS A 36 35.14 36.46 -1.86
C CYS A 36 36.10 37.56 -2.39
N ARG A 37 35.61 38.80 -2.53
CA ARG A 37 36.41 39.93 -3.06
C ARG A 37 37.35 40.58 -2.03
N GLY A 38 37.26 40.25 -0.74
CA GLY A 38 38.06 40.92 0.28
C GLY A 38 37.86 42.43 0.31
N ASP A 39 38.95 43.17 0.04
CA ASP A 39 38.99 44.63 -0.13
C ASP A 39 38.81 45.09 -1.59
N GLY A 40 38.75 44.16 -2.55
CA GLY A 40 38.53 44.42 -3.96
C GLY A 40 39.78 44.91 -4.72
N LEU A 41 40.96 44.89 -4.13
CA LEU A 41 42.18 45.42 -4.75
C LEU A 41 42.99 44.37 -5.53
N ASP A 42 42.77 43.09 -5.27
CA ASP A 42 43.43 41.99 -5.99
C ASP A 42 42.67 41.66 -7.29
N PRO A 43 43.26 41.92 -8.48
CA PRO A 43 42.58 41.65 -9.74
C PRO A 43 42.39 40.14 -10.01
N VAL A 44 43.28 39.29 -9.49
CA VAL A 44 43.19 37.82 -9.66
C VAL A 44 42.04 37.28 -8.80
N ALA A 45 41.94 37.78 -7.57
CA ALA A 45 40.82 37.53 -6.67
C ALA A 45 39.47 37.85 -7.29
N ASN A 46 39.35 39.08 -7.79
CA ASN A 46 38.11 39.61 -8.34
C ASN A 46 37.65 38.79 -9.54
N ALA A 47 38.57 38.41 -10.44
CA ALA A 47 38.25 37.57 -11.60
C ALA A 47 37.67 36.20 -11.21
N ILE A 48 38.16 35.57 -10.14
CA ILE A 48 37.59 34.31 -9.62
C ILE A 48 36.18 34.55 -9.08
N CYS A 49 35.96 35.61 -8.31
CA CYS A 49 34.64 35.93 -7.76
C CYS A 49 33.63 36.33 -8.85
N ASP A 50 34.08 36.95 -9.94
CA ASP A 50 33.26 37.31 -11.10
C ASP A 50 32.86 36.09 -11.93
N SER A 51 33.56 34.96 -11.79
CA SER A 51 33.30 33.73 -12.55
C SER A 51 32.06 32.94 -12.06
N PHE A 52 31.43 33.36 -10.95
CA PHE A 52 30.22 32.73 -10.45
C PHE A 52 28.97 33.13 -11.27
N PRO A 53 28.05 32.19 -11.56
CA PRO A 53 28.03 30.79 -11.12
C PRO A 53 28.92 29.86 -11.96
N MET A 54 29.75 29.07 -11.28
CA MET A 54 30.54 27.99 -11.89
C MET A 54 29.74 26.70 -12.01
N HIS A 55 30.04 25.89 -13.04
CA HIS A 55 29.33 24.64 -13.32
C HIS A 55 30.32 23.47 -13.45
N LEU A 56 30.05 22.36 -12.77
CA LEU A 56 30.73 21.09 -13.00
C LEU A 56 30.06 20.36 -14.16
N LYS A 57 30.82 20.14 -15.24
CA LYS A 57 30.39 19.33 -16.38
C LYS A 57 31.13 18.00 -16.36
N ILE A 58 30.38 16.91 -16.40
CA ILE A 58 30.91 15.55 -16.48
C ILE A 58 30.48 14.99 -17.83
N ASP A 59 31.44 14.67 -18.69
CA ASP A 59 31.17 14.11 -20.01
C ASP A 59 30.79 12.63 -19.92
N TYR A 60 31.63 11.84 -19.26
CA TYR A 60 31.32 10.44 -18.97
C TYR A 60 32.00 9.96 -17.70
N ILE A 61 31.45 8.88 -17.13
CA ILE A 61 32.01 8.15 -15.99
C ILE A 61 32.19 6.70 -16.45
N ARG A 62 33.34 6.09 -16.15
CA ARG A 62 33.57 4.66 -16.34
C ARG A 62 33.92 4.03 -15.02
N VAL A 63 33.25 2.94 -14.69
CA VAL A 63 33.53 2.12 -13.51
C VAL A 63 33.97 0.76 -14.02
N TYR A 64 35.16 0.34 -13.59
CA TYR A 64 35.75 -0.93 -13.97
C TYR A 64 35.68 -1.87 -12.77
N GLN A 65 35.37 -3.13 -13.03
CA GLN A 65 35.43 -4.21 -12.05
C GLN A 65 36.50 -5.19 -12.50
N ASP A 66 37.25 -5.74 -11.55
CA ASP A 66 38.20 -6.81 -11.86
C ASP A 66 37.43 -8.12 -12.09
N LEU A 67 37.51 -8.62 -13.33
CA LEU A 67 36.88 -9.85 -13.79
C LEU A 67 37.86 -11.03 -13.80
N SER A 68 39.09 -10.86 -13.30
CA SER A 68 40.07 -11.94 -13.22
C SER A 68 39.52 -13.10 -12.39
N SER A 69 39.91 -14.33 -12.73
CA SER A 69 39.44 -15.55 -12.05
C SER A 69 39.86 -15.64 -10.57
N GLY A 70 40.80 -14.79 -10.12
CA GLY A 70 41.22 -14.65 -8.72
C GLY A 70 40.61 -13.44 -8.01
N SER A 71 39.74 -12.68 -8.65
CA SER A 71 39.10 -11.50 -8.08
C SER A 71 38.08 -11.90 -7.01
N ASN A 72 38.15 -11.27 -5.84
CA ASN A 72 37.15 -11.41 -4.78
C ASN A 72 35.97 -10.41 -4.94
N MET A 73 35.91 -9.69 -6.08
CA MET A 73 34.83 -8.74 -6.34
C MET A 73 33.54 -9.46 -6.69
N SER A 74 32.45 -9.10 -6.02
CA SER A 74 31.12 -9.61 -6.31
C SER A 74 30.35 -8.66 -7.24
N ILE A 75 29.66 -9.23 -8.24
CA ILE A 75 28.86 -8.46 -9.20
C ILE A 75 27.39 -8.67 -8.87
N GLY A 76 26.70 -7.60 -8.48
CA GLY A 76 25.25 -7.63 -8.23
C GLY A 76 24.86 -6.75 -7.05
N CYS A 77 23.55 -6.68 -6.80
CA CYS A 77 22.99 -5.90 -5.70
C CYS A 77 22.83 -6.68 -4.39
N ASP A 78 23.03 -8.01 -4.43
CA ASP A 78 22.81 -8.91 -3.28
C ASP A 78 23.88 -10.02 -3.25
N PRO A 79 25.15 -9.66 -3.01
CA PRO A 79 26.22 -10.65 -2.93
C PRO A 79 26.11 -11.47 -1.63
N ALA A 80 26.26 -12.79 -1.73
CA ALA A 80 26.08 -13.71 -0.60
C ALA A 80 27.07 -13.50 0.57
N THR A 81 28.17 -12.79 0.34
CA THR A 81 29.18 -12.48 1.35
C THR A 81 28.82 -11.28 2.23
N HIS A 82 27.76 -10.52 1.90
CA HIS A 82 27.41 -9.29 2.60
C HIS A 82 26.07 -9.41 3.35
N PRO A 83 25.85 -8.59 4.38
CA PRO A 83 24.58 -8.44 5.05
C PRO A 83 23.40 -8.30 4.08
N THR A 84 22.37 -9.12 4.30
CA THR A 84 21.09 -8.93 3.61
C THR A 84 20.39 -7.68 4.15
N CYS A 85 19.48 -7.11 3.36
CA CYS A 85 18.58 -6.05 3.84
C CYS A 85 17.90 -6.41 5.17
N GLN A 86 17.48 -7.68 5.32
CA GLN A 86 16.85 -8.15 6.54
C GLN A 86 17.81 -8.18 7.74
N TRP A 87 19.09 -8.53 7.52
CA TRP A 87 20.11 -8.50 8.55
C TRP A 87 20.36 -7.08 9.05
N ILE A 88 20.55 -6.13 8.13
CA ILE A 88 20.79 -4.71 8.44
C ILE A 88 19.64 -4.14 9.26
N LEU A 89 18.39 -4.40 8.86
CA LEU A 89 17.21 -3.93 9.59
C LEU A 89 17.09 -4.52 11.00
N TYR A 90 17.67 -5.69 11.26
CA TYR A 90 17.68 -6.32 12.58
C TYR A 90 18.89 -5.93 13.45
N HIS A 91 19.91 -5.31 12.85
CA HIS A 91 21.13 -4.83 13.53
C HIS A 91 21.29 -3.33 13.31
N LEU A 92 20.17 -2.61 13.30
CA LEU A 92 20.13 -1.21 12.88
C LEU A 92 20.96 -0.30 13.79
N ASP A 93 21.14 -0.70 15.06
CA ASP A 93 22.02 -0.08 16.04
C ASP A 93 23.52 -0.14 15.67
N GLU A 94 23.92 -1.06 14.78
CA GLU A 94 25.28 -1.09 14.23
C GLU A 94 25.48 -0.13 13.05
N TYR A 95 24.39 0.29 12.39
CA TYR A 95 24.41 1.09 11.15
C TYR A 95 23.89 2.52 11.33
N GLU A 96 23.39 2.86 12.51
CA GLU A 96 22.90 4.19 12.84
C GLU A 96 23.57 4.74 14.08
N ASP A 97 23.72 6.05 14.11
CA ASP A 97 24.06 6.82 15.31
C ASP A 97 23.09 7.99 15.46
N ASP A 98 23.31 8.87 16.42
CA ASP A 98 22.41 10.00 16.68
C ASP A 98 22.45 11.09 15.59
N GLU A 99 23.46 11.07 14.71
CA GLU A 99 23.64 12.01 13.61
C GLU A 99 23.27 11.41 12.24
N ASN A 100 23.24 10.07 12.13
CA ASN A 100 23.02 9.33 10.89
C ASN A 100 22.00 8.18 11.09
N LYS A 101 20.71 8.54 11.23
CA LYS A 101 19.60 7.58 11.29
C LYS A 101 19.23 7.08 9.90
N LEU A 102 18.67 5.87 9.79
CA LEU A 102 18.06 5.36 8.55
C LEU A 102 16.88 6.25 8.20
N VAL A 103 16.99 6.90 7.06
CA VAL A 103 15.89 7.68 6.50
C VAL A 103 15.21 6.84 5.43
N GLU A 104 13.94 6.51 5.69
CA GLU A 104 13.12 5.83 4.70
C GLU A 104 12.87 6.73 3.48
N VAL A 105 13.24 6.24 2.30
CA VAL A 105 13.06 6.98 1.05
C VAL A 105 11.64 6.84 0.56
N HIS A 106 10.94 7.95 0.32
CA HIS A 106 9.61 7.95 -0.28
C HIS A 106 9.63 8.48 -1.71
N GLY A 107 9.78 7.57 -2.69
CA GLY A 107 9.69 7.89 -4.11
C GLY A 107 10.96 8.55 -4.68
N LYS A 108 10.78 9.38 -5.71
CA LYS A 108 11.81 10.11 -6.47
C LYS A 108 12.69 9.29 -7.42
N ALA A 109 12.46 7.98 -7.59
CA ALA A 109 13.03 7.26 -8.73
C ALA A 109 12.57 7.91 -10.04
N PHE A 110 13.40 7.80 -11.07
CA PHE A 110 12.98 8.13 -12.42
C PHE A 110 11.89 7.15 -12.89
N CYS A 111 10.86 7.69 -13.53
CA CYS A 111 9.77 6.92 -14.09
C CYS A 111 9.33 7.51 -15.45
N ARG A 112 8.71 6.66 -16.26
CA ARG A 112 8.02 7.05 -17.49
C ARG A 112 6.51 6.94 -17.33
N THR A 113 6.06 5.95 -16.57
CA THR A 113 4.64 5.67 -16.34
C THR A 113 4.39 5.28 -14.89
N ASP A 114 3.14 5.36 -14.44
CA ASP A 114 2.74 4.94 -13.09
C ASP A 114 3.14 3.48 -12.79
N ALA A 115 3.20 2.63 -13.83
CA ALA A 115 3.62 1.24 -13.70
C ALA A 115 5.06 1.06 -13.18
N ASP A 116 5.95 2.05 -13.39
CA ASP A 116 7.32 2.03 -12.87
C ASP A 116 7.37 2.26 -11.35
N CYS A 117 6.32 2.87 -10.80
CA CYS A 117 6.18 3.25 -9.40
C CYS A 117 5.18 2.34 -8.66
N THR A 118 4.82 1.21 -9.26
CA THR A 118 3.70 0.39 -8.83
C THR A 118 4.09 -1.07 -8.68
N VAL A 119 3.61 -1.74 -7.63
CA VAL A 119 3.82 -3.18 -7.44
C VAL A 119 2.98 -3.96 -8.46
N GLN A 120 3.66 -4.73 -9.31
CA GLN A 120 3.03 -5.68 -10.21
C GLN A 120 3.14 -7.08 -9.59
N THR A 121 2.02 -7.64 -9.11
CA THR A 121 2.02 -9.04 -8.68
C THR A 121 1.87 -9.92 -9.92
N ALA A 122 3.01 -10.35 -10.48
CA ALA A 122 3.00 -11.49 -11.36
C ALA A 122 2.56 -12.71 -10.53
N HIS A 123 1.33 -13.20 -10.73
CA HIS A 123 0.95 -14.53 -10.27
C HIS A 123 1.88 -15.54 -10.94
N ARG A 124 3.04 -15.83 -10.33
CA ARG A 124 3.86 -17.01 -10.63
C ARG A 124 3.09 -18.23 -10.14
N ARG A 125 2.04 -18.64 -10.85
CA ARG A 125 1.67 -20.06 -10.84
C ARG A 125 2.87 -20.78 -11.44
N ARG A 126 3.56 -21.55 -10.60
CA ARG A 126 4.65 -22.44 -11.00
C ARG A 126 4.21 -23.22 -12.24
N ARG A 127 5.08 -23.18 -13.25
CA ARG A 127 5.21 -24.10 -14.40
C ARG A 127 4.31 -25.34 -14.28
N ASN A 128 3.32 -25.43 -15.17
CA ASN A 128 3.26 -26.50 -16.14
C ASN A 128 2.36 -26.10 -17.32
N SER A 129 2.91 -26.27 -18.51
CA SER A 129 2.25 -26.37 -19.81
C SER A 129 1.54 -25.13 -20.38
N SER A 130 2.12 -24.63 -21.48
CA SER A 130 1.42 -24.09 -22.65
C SER A 130 0.18 -23.22 -22.38
N GLN A 131 0.38 -21.97 -21.97
CA GLN A 131 -0.65 -20.94 -22.11
C GLN A 131 -0.07 -19.71 -22.79
N THR A 132 -0.80 -19.26 -23.80
CA THR A 132 -0.53 -18.12 -24.68
C THR A 132 -0.38 -16.81 -23.89
N LEU A 133 0.36 -15.87 -24.47
CA LEU A 133 0.78 -14.59 -23.89
C LEU A 133 -0.40 -13.65 -23.50
N SER A 134 -1.63 -13.98 -23.89
CA SER A 134 -2.83 -13.13 -23.79
C SER A 134 -3.56 -13.17 -22.45
N ASP A 135 -3.25 -14.12 -21.54
CA ASP A 135 -4.04 -14.34 -20.31
C ASP A 135 -3.30 -14.02 -18.98
N ARG A 136 -2.20 -13.27 -19.03
CA ARG A 136 -1.57 -12.75 -17.80
C ARG A 136 -2.29 -11.50 -17.30
N ARG A 137 -3.43 -11.66 -16.63
CA ARG A 137 -3.96 -10.60 -15.75
C ARG A 137 -3.02 -10.41 -14.56
N SER A 138 -2.04 -9.53 -14.72
CA SER A 138 -1.25 -9.00 -13.61
C SER A 138 -2.15 -8.07 -12.81
N THR A 139 -2.42 -8.39 -11.55
CA THR A 139 -3.11 -7.46 -10.66
C THR A 139 -2.13 -6.38 -10.27
N VAL A 140 -2.37 -5.16 -10.75
CA VAL A 140 -1.53 -4.00 -10.47
C VAL A 140 -2.06 -3.34 -9.20
N VAL A 141 -1.27 -3.30 -8.14
CA VAL A 141 -1.64 -2.63 -6.88
C VAL A 141 -1.02 -1.23 -6.93
N LEU A 142 -1.81 -0.18 -7.17
CA LEU A 142 -1.31 1.20 -7.29
C LEU A 142 -0.65 1.69 -5.99
N THR A 143 0.68 1.62 -5.93
CA THR A 143 1.47 2.04 -4.76
C THR A 143 2.13 3.40 -4.93
N GLY A 144 2.31 3.86 -6.17
CA GLY A 144 2.83 5.18 -6.51
C GLY A 144 2.46 5.61 -7.92
N ARG A 145 2.69 6.89 -8.22
CA ARG A 145 2.42 7.53 -9.52
C ARG A 145 3.67 8.18 -10.08
N CYS A 146 3.73 8.32 -11.39
CA CYS A 146 4.80 9.01 -12.08
C CYS A 146 4.43 10.48 -12.31
N VAL A 147 4.96 11.36 -11.47
CA VAL A 147 4.71 12.80 -11.52
C VAL A 147 6.01 13.50 -11.91
N ASN A 148 5.99 14.28 -13.00
CA ASN A 148 7.17 14.99 -13.50
C ASN A 148 8.40 14.07 -13.69
N LYS A 149 8.18 12.87 -14.26
CA LYS A 149 9.22 11.83 -14.45
C LYS A 149 9.87 11.34 -13.15
N ARG A 150 9.21 11.54 -12.01
CA ARG A 150 9.63 11.08 -10.68
C ARG A 150 8.50 10.30 -10.00
N CYS A 151 8.84 9.20 -9.32
CA CYS A 151 7.85 8.47 -8.55
C CYS A 151 7.39 9.27 -7.33
N GLU A 152 6.09 9.25 -7.07
CA GLU A 152 5.46 9.80 -5.88
C GLU A 152 4.59 8.71 -5.25
N CYS A 153 4.82 8.40 -3.97
CA CYS A 153 4.14 7.29 -3.30
C CYS A 153 2.70 7.68 -2.97
N SER A 154 1.76 6.78 -3.26
CA SER A 154 0.33 7.03 -3.07
C SER A 154 -0.06 7.14 -1.59
N SER A 155 0.71 6.51 -0.70
CA SER A 155 0.49 6.60 0.75
C SER A 155 1.79 6.39 1.53
N LYS A 156 1.77 6.73 2.82
CA LYS A 156 2.87 6.45 3.78
C LYS A 156 3.05 4.96 4.09
N SER A 157 2.19 4.08 3.55
CA SER A 157 2.34 2.64 3.65
C SER A 157 3.35 2.07 2.65
N TRP A 158 3.81 2.91 1.71
CA TRP A 158 4.78 2.56 0.69
C TRP A 158 6.01 3.48 0.74
N ALA A 159 7.15 2.87 0.49
CA ALA A 159 8.46 3.48 0.45
C ALA A 159 9.35 2.82 -0.60
N GLY A 160 10.62 3.17 -0.53
CA GLY A 160 11.59 2.96 -1.56
C GLY A 160 11.45 4.00 -2.67
N PRO A 161 12.47 4.12 -3.53
CA PRO A 161 12.51 5.15 -4.55
C PRO A 161 11.42 4.96 -5.62
N ARG A 162 10.92 3.72 -5.78
CA ARG A 162 9.80 3.37 -6.68
C ARG A 162 8.49 3.08 -5.96
N CYS A 163 8.39 3.33 -4.65
CA CYS A 163 7.15 3.09 -3.89
C CYS A 163 6.68 1.63 -3.93
N ILE A 164 7.59 0.67 -4.01
CA ILE A 164 7.27 -0.77 -4.09
C ILE A 164 7.58 -1.54 -2.80
N VAL A 165 8.14 -0.87 -1.80
CA VAL A 165 8.49 -1.45 -0.51
C VAL A 165 7.44 -1.04 0.52
N PRO A 166 6.84 -1.96 1.28
CA PRO A 166 5.94 -1.60 2.37
C PRO A 166 6.72 -1.06 3.57
N THR A 167 6.23 0.02 4.19
CA THR A 167 6.92 0.71 5.32
C THR A 167 6.82 -0.01 6.66
N LYS A 168 5.90 -0.97 6.80
CA LYS A 168 5.77 -1.80 7.99
C LYS A 168 5.96 -3.27 7.62
N SER A 169 7.08 -3.84 8.07
CA SER A 169 7.26 -5.29 8.19
C SER A 169 6.32 -5.82 9.27
N SER A 170 5.05 -5.98 8.93
CA SER A 170 4.15 -6.85 9.67
C SER A 170 3.31 -7.56 8.63
N ALA A 171 3.46 -8.88 8.62
CA ALA A 171 2.84 -9.82 7.72
C ALA A 171 1.42 -9.40 7.31
N VAL A 172 1.20 -9.36 5.99
CA VAL A 172 -0.12 -9.50 5.36
C VAL A 172 -1.20 -8.55 5.90
N SER A 173 -1.27 -7.34 5.34
CA SER A 173 -2.55 -6.62 5.30
C SER A 173 -2.83 -6.13 3.90
N PHE A 174 -3.10 -7.10 3.03
CA PHE A 174 -3.86 -6.89 1.79
C PHE A 174 -5.35 -6.91 2.15
N GLY A 175 -5.83 -5.84 2.79
CA GLY A 175 -7.23 -5.66 3.12
C GLY A 175 -7.59 -4.19 3.15
N PRO A 176 -8.84 -3.82 2.81
CA PRO A 176 -9.34 -2.47 3.08
C PRO A 176 -9.16 -2.15 4.58
N PRO A 177 -9.02 -0.86 4.94
CA PRO A 177 -8.79 -0.44 6.32
C PRO A 177 -9.72 -1.19 7.28
N VAL A 178 -9.18 -1.78 8.36
CA VAL A 178 -9.96 -2.60 9.31
C VAL A 178 -11.20 -1.87 9.81
N VAL A 179 -11.09 -0.54 9.98
CA VAL A 179 -12.22 0.34 10.33
C VAL A 179 -13.33 0.30 9.28
N LEU A 180 -12.98 0.39 7.99
CA LEU A 180 -13.94 0.36 6.89
C LEU A 180 -14.63 -1.01 6.80
N ALA A 181 -13.87 -2.09 6.95
CA ALA A 181 -14.41 -3.45 6.99
C ALA A 181 -15.35 -3.66 8.18
N ALA A 182 -14.99 -3.13 9.36
CA ALA A 182 -15.85 -3.18 10.55
C ALA A 182 -17.15 -2.40 10.33
N CYS A 183 -17.10 -1.19 9.78
CA CYS A 183 -18.29 -0.39 9.48
C CYS A 183 -19.25 -1.10 8.52
N ILE A 184 -18.73 -1.68 7.44
CA ILE A 184 -19.53 -2.43 6.45
C ILE A 184 -20.13 -3.68 7.10
N GLY A 185 -19.34 -4.41 7.90
CA GLY A 185 -19.82 -5.58 8.66
C GLY A 185 -20.95 -5.24 9.62
N SER A 186 -20.82 -4.15 10.38
CA SER A 186 -21.86 -3.66 11.29
C SER A 186 -23.14 -3.28 10.54
N LEU A 187 -23.03 -2.63 9.38
CA LEU A 187 -24.18 -2.24 8.57
C LEU A 187 -24.99 -3.47 8.10
N PHE A 188 -24.30 -4.49 7.58
CA PHE A 188 -24.97 -5.73 7.17
C PHE A 188 -25.61 -6.48 8.33
N LEU A 189 -25.00 -6.44 9.51
CA LEU A 189 -25.55 -7.08 10.70
C LEU A 189 -26.84 -6.39 11.17
N VAL A 190 -26.89 -5.06 11.15
CA VAL A 190 -28.10 -4.28 11.47
C VAL A 190 -29.21 -4.53 10.45
N LEU A 191 -28.89 -4.53 9.16
CA LEU A 191 -29.85 -4.82 8.09
C LEU A 191 -30.40 -6.26 8.20
N GLY A 192 -29.54 -7.22 8.56
CA GLY A 192 -29.94 -8.61 8.80
C GLY A 192 -30.93 -8.73 9.97
N ILE A 193 -30.66 -8.05 11.09
CA ILE A 193 -31.56 -8.04 12.25
C ILE A 193 -32.90 -7.37 11.89
N ALA A 194 -32.88 -6.23 11.21
CA ALA A 194 -34.09 -5.52 10.79
C ALA A 194 -34.96 -6.38 9.86
N SER A 195 -34.33 -7.08 8.90
CA SER A 195 -35.02 -8.02 8.01
C SER A 195 -35.67 -9.18 8.78
N CYS A 196 -34.93 -9.80 9.71
CA CYS A 196 -35.47 -10.85 10.57
C CYS A 196 -36.66 -10.37 11.41
N VAL A 197 -36.59 -9.18 11.99
CA VAL A 197 -37.70 -8.58 12.75
C VAL A 197 -38.90 -8.33 11.86
N ALA A 198 -38.72 -7.75 10.67
CA ALA A 198 -39.79 -7.50 9.72
C ALA A 198 -40.50 -8.80 9.28
N ILE A 199 -39.74 -9.86 9.00
CA ILE A 199 -40.28 -11.18 8.66
C ILE A 199 -41.07 -11.78 9.84
N CYS A 200 -40.57 -11.66 11.06
CA CYS A 200 -41.27 -12.12 12.26
C CYS A 200 -42.58 -11.37 12.49
N PHE A 201 -42.60 -10.05 12.31
CA PHE A 201 -43.83 -9.25 12.41
C PHE A 201 -44.85 -9.59 11.31
N ALA A 202 -44.40 -9.75 10.06
CA ALA A 202 -45.26 -10.17 8.95
C ALA A 202 -45.87 -11.57 9.19
N ARG A 203 -45.07 -12.51 9.72
CA ARG A 203 -45.52 -13.85 10.12
C ARG A 203 -46.52 -13.81 11.29
N LYS A 204 -46.35 -12.89 12.24
CA LYS A 204 -47.30 -12.72 13.35
C LYS A 204 -48.64 -12.17 12.85
N LYS A 205 -48.62 -11.12 12.03
CA LYS A 205 -49.81 -10.53 11.39
C LYS A 205 -50.59 -11.56 10.55
N THR A 206 -49.89 -12.36 9.74
CA THR A 206 -50.54 -13.42 8.93
C THR A 206 -51.13 -14.53 9.79
N LYS A 207 -50.46 -14.97 10.86
CA LYS A 207 -51.02 -15.95 11.82
C LYS A 207 -52.27 -15.41 12.51
N GLU A 208 -52.26 -14.14 12.93
CA GLU A 208 -53.43 -13.49 13.53
C GLU A 208 -54.59 -13.42 12.53
N ALA A 209 -54.34 -12.97 11.30
CA ALA A 209 -55.34 -12.90 10.23
C ALA A 209 -55.99 -14.27 9.94
N ILE A 210 -55.18 -15.33 9.80
CA ILE A 210 -55.66 -16.71 9.59
C ILE A 210 -56.52 -17.20 10.77
N LYS A 211 -56.14 -16.85 12.00
CA LYS A 211 -56.92 -17.23 13.20
C LYS A 211 -58.28 -16.54 13.24
N THR A 212 -58.37 -15.26 12.89
CA THR A 212 -59.64 -14.55 12.74
C THR A 212 -60.51 -15.14 11.64
N GLU A 213 -59.94 -15.43 10.46
CA GLU A 213 -60.69 -16.01 9.34
C GLU A 213 -61.27 -17.39 9.70
N ARG A 214 -60.49 -18.22 10.42
CA ARG A 214 -60.96 -19.52 10.92
C ARG A 214 -62.13 -19.36 11.90
N LYS A 215 -62.08 -18.40 12.82
CA LYS A 215 -63.17 -18.12 13.76
C LYS A 215 -64.44 -17.67 13.05
N VAL A 216 -64.33 -16.79 12.06
CA VAL A 216 -65.47 -16.32 11.25
C VAL A 216 -66.09 -17.48 10.47
N LYS A 217 -65.27 -18.31 9.80
CA LYS A 217 -65.75 -19.52 9.09
C LYS A 217 -66.44 -20.51 10.03
N GLN A 218 -65.96 -20.65 11.27
CA GLN A 218 -66.55 -21.54 12.26
C GLN A 218 -67.91 -21.02 12.76
N GLN A 219 -68.03 -19.70 13.00
CA GLN A 219 -69.31 -19.06 13.31
C GLN A 219 -70.31 -19.17 12.16
N GLN A 220 -69.88 -18.95 10.91
CA GLN A 220 -70.73 -19.14 9.73
C GLN A 220 -71.24 -20.58 9.59
N ARG A 221 -70.40 -21.59 9.87
CA ARG A 221 -70.83 -23.00 9.87
C ARG A 221 -71.87 -23.28 10.94
N GLN A 222 -71.66 -22.79 12.17
CA GLN A 222 -72.63 -22.94 13.25
C GLN A 222 -73.98 -22.29 12.90
N GLN A 223 -73.95 -21.08 12.32
CA GLN A 223 -75.16 -20.38 11.90
C GLN A 223 -75.87 -21.11 10.74
N TYR A 224 -75.12 -21.66 9.79
CA TYR A 224 -75.66 -22.48 8.70
C TYR A 224 -76.32 -23.77 9.21
N GLU A 225 -75.68 -24.48 10.15
CA GLU A 225 -76.27 -25.68 10.77
C GLU A 225 -77.57 -25.36 11.53
N LEU A 226 -77.61 -24.24 12.24
CA LEU A 226 -78.80 -23.80 12.98
C LEU A 226 -79.96 -23.50 12.03
N MET A 227 -79.71 -22.78 10.93
CA MET A 227 -80.71 -22.55 9.88
C MET A 227 -81.16 -23.85 9.19
N ARG A 228 -80.24 -24.80 8.96
CA ARG A 228 -80.57 -26.12 8.39
C ARG A 228 -81.50 -26.91 9.30
N CYS A 229 -81.22 -26.95 10.60
CA CYS A 229 -82.08 -27.64 11.57
C CYS A 229 -83.48 -26.99 11.65
N GLN A 230 -83.56 -25.67 11.66
CA GLN A 230 -84.83 -24.95 11.69
C GLN A 230 -85.65 -25.19 10.41
N SER A 231 -85.01 -25.20 9.24
CA SER A 231 -85.64 -25.55 7.97
C SER A 231 -86.17 -26.99 7.96
N SER A 232 -85.40 -27.94 8.49
CA SER A 232 -85.82 -29.34 8.60
C SER A 232 -87.06 -29.50 9.50
N GLN A 233 -87.12 -28.78 10.62
CA GLN A 233 -88.29 -28.78 11.50
C GLN A 233 -89.51 -28.13 10.84
N HIS A 234 -89.30 -27.05 10.07
CA HIS A 234 -90.36 -26.41 9.30
C HIS A 234 -90.94 -27.32 8.20
N LEU A 235 -90.08 -28.09 7.53
CA LEU A 235 -90.52 -29.09 6.56
C LEU A 235 -91.27 -30.24 7.24
N GLN A 236 -90.78 -30.77 8.37
CA GLN A 236 -91.48 -31.85 9.08
C GLN A 236 -92.86 -31.44 9.61
N SER A 237 -93.00 -30.21 10.11
CA SER A 237 -94.31 -29.67 10.55
C SER A 237 -95.28 -29.43 9.38
N ALA A 238 -94.77 -29.02 8.21
CA ALA A 238 -95.58 -28.88 7.00
C ALA A 238 -96.07 -30.23 6.44
N TRP A 239 -95.32 -31.32 6.65
CA TRP A 239 -95.72 -32.67 6.19
C TRP A 239 -96.66 -33.40 7.16
N SER A 240 -96.72 -33.00 8.44
CA SER A 240 -97.63 -33.59 9.43
C SER A 240 -99.00 -32.89 9.50
N SER A 241 -99.29 -31.97 8.59
CA SER A 241 -100.53 -31.19 8.54
C SER A 241 -101.40 -31.48 7.30
N GLU A 242 -101.13 -32.59 6.60
CA GLU A 242 -102.03 -33.23 5.62
C GLU A 242 -102.61 -34.55 6.15
#